data_AF-A0A8T6TTW8-F1
#
_entry.id   AF-A0A8T6TTW8-F1
#
_cell.length_a   1.000
_cell.length_b   1.000
_cell.length_c   1.000
_cell.angle_alpha   90.00
_cell.angle_beta   90.00
_cell.angle_gamma   90.00
#
_symmetry.space_group_name_H-M   'P 1'
#
loop_
_entity.id
_entity.type
_entity.pdbx_description
1 polymer ?
#
loop_
_entity_poly.entity_id
_entity_poly.type
_entity_poly.pdbx_seq_one_letter_code
_entity_poly.pdbx_strand_id
1 'polypeptide(L)' 'TLDDGADLVSGLHKERRESLPGVIGGTEETTTGVIRLRSMAQKEFLRYPIVAVNDARTKHL' A
#
# COMPACT_ATOMS: atom_id res chain seq x y z
N THR A 1 -3.40 -5.72 6.36
CA THR A 1 -4.62 -4.89 6.42
C THR A 1 -5.13 -4.79 4.99
N LEU A 2 -6.45 -4.85 4.79
CA LEU A 2 -7.06 -4.61 3.48
C LEU A 2 -7.30 -3.09 3.41
N ASP A 3 -6.54 -2.39 2.56
CA ASP A 3 -6.64 -0.94 2.40
C ASP A 3 -7.15 -0.65 1.00
N ASP A 4 -8.21 0.16 0.94
CA ASP A 4 -8.89 0.56 -0.29
C ASP A 4 -8.64 2.07 -0.44
N GLY A 5 -7.61 2.44 -1.22
CA GLY A 5 -7.34 3.83 -1.60
C GLY A 5 -6.03 4.46 -1.09
N ALA A 6 -5.12 3.69 -0.48
CA ALA A 6 -3.83 4.15 0.04
C ALA A 6 -3.89 5.23 1.15
N ASP A 7 -5.05 5.45 1.77
CA ASP A 7 -5.22 6.40 2.87
C ASP A 7 -4.80 5.80 4.21
N LEU A 8 -4.97 4.48 4.43
CA LEU A 8 -4.43 3.82 5.62
C LEU A 8 -2.90 3.77 5.55
N VAL A 9 -2.32 3.51 4.36
CA VAL A 9 -0.85 3.56 4.18
C VAL A 9 -0.30 4.96 4.46
N SER A 10 -0.96 6.00 3.94
CA SER A 10 -0.57 7.39 4.15
C SER A 10 -0.70 7.81 5.61
N GLY A 11 -1.78 7.42 6.29
CA GLY A 11 -2.01 7.68 7.72
C GLY A 11 -1.01 6.95 8.62
N LEU A 12 -0.70 5.68 8.34
CA LEU A 12 0.34 4.91 9.06
C LEU A 12 1.72 5.55 8.93
N HIS A 13 2.07 6.09 7.76
CA HIS A 13 3.37 6.72 7.54
C HIS A 13 3.46 8.15 8.09
N LYS A 14 2.33 8.86 8.28
CA LYS A 14 2.31 10.23 8.82
C LYS A 14 2.02 10.30 10.31
N GLU A 15 0.99 9.61 10.78
CA GLU A 15 0.41 9.82 12.12
C GLU A 15 0.64 8.63 13.06
N ARG A 16 0.81 7.40 12.55
CA ARG A 16 0.93 6.18 13.39
C ARG A 16 2.17 5.35 13.06
N ARG A 17 3.32 6.01 12.98
CA ARG A 17 4.62 5.38 12.68
C ARG A 17 5.01 4.29 13.68
N GLU A 18 4.57 4.42 14.92
CA GLU A 18 4.78 3.45 16.00
C GLU A 18 4.02 2.13 15.82
N SER A 19 2.99 2.10 14.97
CA SER A 19 2.27 0.87 14.62
C SER A 19 2.88 0.10 13.44
N LEU A 20 3.86 0.69 12.73
CA LEU A 20 4.53 0.06 11.58
C LEU A 20 5.27 -1.25 11.91
N PRO A 21 5.94 -1.43 13.07
CA PRO A 21 6.66 -2.67 13.37
C PRO A 21 5.78 -3.93 13.40
N GLY A 22 4.47 -3.77 13.61
CA GLY A 22 3.51 -4.89 13.60
C GLY A 22 2.92 -5.21 12.22
N VAL A 23 3.24 -4.42 11.18
CA VAL A 23 2.65 -4.59 9.85
C VAL A 23 3.55 -5.49 9.00
N ILE A 24 3.08 -6.71 8.75
CA ILE A 24 3.78 -7.71 7.94
C ILE A 24 3.64 -7.41 6.43
N GLY A 25 2.53 -6.78 6.03
CA GLY A 25 2.28 -6.35 4.66
C GLY A 25 0.86 -5.84 4.41
N GLY A 26 0.64 -5.27 3.22
CA GLY A 26 -0.66 -4.80 2.76
C GLY A 26 -1.00 -5.27 1.35
N THR A 27 -2.27 -5.17 0.99
CA THR A 27 -2.77 -5.46 -0.36
C THR A 27 -3.48 -4.23 -0.87
N GLU A 28 -3.21 -3.82 -2.12
CA GLU A 28 -3.89 -2.68 -2.74
C GLU A 28 -4.62 -3.13 -4.01
N GLU A 29 -5.88 -2.72 -4.09
CA GLU A 29 -6.83 -3.24 -5.05
C GLU A 29 -7.15 -2.22 -6.17
N THR A 30 -6.81 -0.94 -6.01
CA THR A 30 -7.12 0.11 -6.98
C THR A 30 -5.92 0.53 -7.83
N THR A 31 -6.15 0.88 -9.10
CA THR A 31 -5.09 1.39 -9.99
C THR A 31 -4.42 2.65 -9.42
N THR A 32 -5.22 3.57 -8.87
CA THR A 32 -4.71 4.82 -8.29
C THR A 32 -3.87 4.56 -7.03
N GLY A 33 -4.31 3.66 -6.16
CA GLY A 33 -3.56 3.24 -4.98
C GLY A 33 -2.21 2.62 -5.36
N VAL A 34 -2.19 1.73 -6.36
CA VAL A 34 -0.94 1.11 -6.85
C VAL A 34 0.06 2.15 -7.35
N ILE A 35 -0.38 3.17 -8.09
CA ILE A 35 0.51 4.25 -8.57
C ILE A 35 1.11 5.03 -7.39
N ARG A 36 0.30 5.38 -6.39
CA ARG A 36 0.78 6.08 -5.17
C ARG A 36 1.81 5.23 -4.42
N LEU A 37 1.53 3.94 -4.21
CA LEU A 37 2.43 3.02 -3.50
C LEU A 37 3.73 2.76 -4.25
N ARG A 38 3.70 2.65 -5.59
CA ARG A 38 4.90 2.59 -6.42
C ARG A 38 5.76 3.85 -6.28
N SER A 39 5.15 5.04 -6.26
CA SER A 39 5.89 6.29 -6.02
C SER A 39 6.52 6.35 -4.63
N MET A 40 5.81 5.87 -3.60
CA MET A 40 6.37 5.77 -2.23
C MET A 40 7.52 4.77 -2.14
N ALA A 41 7.42 3.63 -2.83
CA ALA A 41 8.49 2.63 -2.89
C ALA A 41 9.73 3.17 -3.60
N GLN A 42 9.57 3.85 -4.75
CA GLN A 42 10.68 4.47 -5.49
C GLN A 42 11.40 5.57 -4.69
N LYS A 43 10.69 6.24 -3.79
CA LYS A 43 11.23 7.27 -2.89
C LYS A 43 11.70 6.71 -1.54
N GLU A 44 11.77 5.38 -1.40
CA GLU A 44 12.18 4.69 -0.16
C GLU A 44 11.34 5.04 1.08
N PHE A 45 10.15 5.61 0.88
CA PHE A 45 9.24 5.97 1.96
C PHE A 45 8.36 4.80 2.40
N LEU A 46 8.19 3.77 1.55
CA LEU A 46 7.37 2.62 1.87
C LEU A 46 8.12 1.66 2.82
N ARG A 47 7.58 1.45 4.02
CA ARG A 47 8.26 0.75 5.11
C ARG A 47 7.91 -0.73 5.28
N TYR A 48 6.96 -1.24 4.50
CA TYR A 48 6.53 -2.64 4.53
C TYR A 48 6.08 -3.09 3.13
N PRO A 49 6.10 -4.40 2.83
CA PRO A 49 5.75 -4.90 1.50
C PRO A 49 4.26 -4.72 1.20
N ILE A 50 3.96 -4.35 -0.05
CA ILE A 50 2.61 -4.27 -0.59
C ILE A 50 2.49 -5.24 -1.76
N VAL A 51 1.38 -5.99 -1.83
CA VAL A 51 0.97 -6.74 -3.02
C VAL A 51 -0.12 -5.96 -3.76
N ALA A 52 0.17 -5.56 -5.00
CA ALA A 52 -0.79 -4.93 -5.88
C ALA A 52 -1.74 -6.00 -6.46
N VAL A 53 -2.86 -6.25 -5.79
CA VAL A 53 -3.87 -7.23 -6.23
C VAL A 53 -4.55 -6.77 -7.51
N ASN A 54 -4.56 -5.46 -7.77
CA ASN A 54 -5.04 -4.89 -9.03
C ASN A 54 -4.34 -5.42 -10.28
N ASP A 55 -3.05 -5.78 -10.19
CA ASP A 55 -2.27 -6.30 -11.33
C ASP A 55 -2.53 -7.81 -11.59
N ALA A 56 -3.37 -8.46 -10.77
CA ALA A 56 -3.77 -9.83 -11.04
C ALA A 56 -4.65 -9.88 -12.31
N ARG A 57 -4.25 -10.69 -13.29
CA ARG A 57 -4.96 -10.85 -14.59
C ARG A 57 -6.42 -11.30 -14.45
N THR A 58 -6.82 -11.81 -13.29
CA THR A 58 -8.20 -12.20 -12.97
C THR A 58 -9.11 -11.02 -12.61
N LYS A 59 -8.56 -9.82 -12.40
CA LYS A 59 -9.33 -8.61 -12.07
C LYS A 59 -9.59 -7.70 -13.28
N HIS A 60 -8.77 -7.80 -14.33
CA HIS A 60 -9.05 -7.16 -15.62
C HIS A 60 -9.94 -8.07 -16.48
N LEU A 61 -11.23 -8.15 -16.15
CA LEU A 61 -12.29 -8.73 -16.99
C LEU A 61 -13.36 -7.68 -17.25
#